data_AF-A0A1H6CTK3-F1
#
_entry.id   AF-A0A1H6CTK3-F1
#
_cell.length_a   1.000
_cell.length_b   1.000
_cell.length_c   1.000
_cell.angle_alpha   90.00
_cell.angle_beta   90.00
_cell.angle_gamma   90.00
#
_symmetry.space_group_name_H-M   'P 1'
#
loop_
_entity.id
_entity.type
_entity.pdbx_description
1 polymer ?
#
loop_
_entity_poly.entity_id
_entity_poly.type
_entity_poly.pdbx_seq_one_letter_code
_entity_poly.pdbx_strand_id
1 'polypeptide(L)' 'MPIPEQAFERALDIQELMVQRGTHRSAGLADLLLAAAAEEHRLTVLHDDKDFDCIAAVTGQPVRRVLN' A
#
# COMPACT_ATOMS: atom_id res chain seq x y z
N MET A 1 11.85 2.55 -8.82
CA MET A 1 11.23 1.61 -9.78
C MET A 1 10.13 2.32 -10.54
N PRO A 2 9.79 1.93 -11.77
CA PRO A 2 8.62 2.47 -12.45
C PRO A 2 7.33 2.01 -11.77
N ILE A 3 6.30 2.85 -11.82
CA ILE A 3 4.95 2.46 -11.45
C ILE A 3 4.36 1.66 -12.63
N PRO A 4 4.03 0.38 -12.47
CA PRO A 4 3.39 -0.39 -13.53
C PRO A 4 1.98 0.16 -13.78
N GLU A 5 1.50 0.06 -15.01
CA GLU A 5 0.16 0.54 -15.37
C GLU A 5 -0.95 -0.14 -14.54
N GLN A 6 -0.75 -1.42 -14.20
CA GLN A 6 -1.67 -2.20 -13.37
C GLN A 6 -1.73 -1.69 -11.91
N ALA A 7 -0.77 -0.89 -11.46
CA ALA A 7 -0.78 -0.35 -10.09
C ALA A 7 -1.97 0.57 -9.84
N PHE A 8 -2.52 1.22 -10.86
CA PHE A 8 -3.69 2.09 -10.71
C PHE A 8 -4.96 1.28 -10.39
N GLU A 9 -5.18 0.18 -11.12
CA GLU A 9 -6.29 -0.75 -10.84
C GLU A 9 -6.09 -1.40 -9.46
N ARG A 10 -4.89 -1.88 -9.18
CA ARG A 10 -4.58 -2.48 -7.88
C ARG A 10 -4.73 -1.50 -6.72
N ALA A 11 -4.39 -0.23 -6.89
CA ALA A 11 -4.60 0.79 -5.86
C ALA A 11 -6.09 0.99 -5.54
N LEU A 12 -6.97 0.89 -6.54
CA LEU A 12 -8.42 0.92 -6.33
C LEU A 12 -8.89 -0.32 -5.56
N ASP A 13 -8.42 -1.52 -5.92
CA ASP A 13 -8.74 -2.75 -5.18
C ASP A 13 -8.33 -2.65 -3.70
N ILE A 14 -7.13 -2.14 -3.43
CA ILE A 14 -6.63 -1.94 -2.06
C ILE A 14 -7.53 -0.94 -1.32
N GLN A 15 -7.93 0.14 -1.98
CA GLN A 15 -8.84 1.12 -1.39
C GLN A 15 -10.20 0.49 -1.04
N GLU A 16 -10.76 -0.34 -1.92
CA GLU A 16 -12.01 -1.07 -1.68
C GLU A 16 -11.88 -2.03 -0.47
N LEU A 17 -10.77 -2.77 -0.36
CA LEU A 17 -10.48 -3.61 0.80
C LEU A 17 -10.40 -2.79 2.10
N MET A 18 -9.81 -1.59 2.05
CA MET A 18 -9.77 -0.67 3.19
C MET A 18 -11.16 -0.09 3.51
N VAL A 19 -12.03 0.13 2.51
CA VAL A 19 -13.44 0.53 2.75
C VAL A 19 -14.17 -0.56 3.53
N GLN A 20 -14.03 -1.82 3.11
CA GLN A 20 -14.67 -2.96 3.77
C GLN A 20 -14.24 -3.11 5.24
N ARG A 21 -13.04 -2.65 5.60
CA ARG A 21 -12.53 -2.64 6.99
C ARG A 21 -12.73 -1.32 7.74
N GLY A 22 -13.32 -0.31 7.11
CA GLY A 22 -13.52 1.01 7.72
C GLY A 22 -12.24 1.86 7.83
N THR A 23 -11.15 1.47 7.17
CA THR A 23 -9.84 2.16 7.21
C THR A 23 -9.52 2.95 5.93
N HIS A 24 -10.48 3.14 5.02
CA HIS A 24 -10.28 3.82 3.73
C HIS A 24 -9.78 5.28 3.77
N ARG A 25 -9.82 5.93 4.93
CA ARG A 25 -9.27 7.30 5.14
C ARG A 25 -7.85 7.30 5.71
N SER A 26 -7.23 6.12 5.83
CA SER A 26 -5.91 5.89 6.42
C SER A 26 -4.80 5.70 5.38
N ALA A 27 -5.00 6.09 4.12
CA ALA A 27 -3.95 6.08 3.11
C ALA A 27 -4.31 7.03 1.96
N GLY A 28 -3.33 7.79 1.48
CA GLY A 28 -3.48 8.63 0.29
C GLY A 28 -3.31 7.84 -1.02
N LEU A 29 -3.74 8.42 -2.14
CA LEU A 29 -3.55 7.80 -3.47
C LEU A 29 -2.07 7.48 -3.77
N ALA A 30 -1.15 8.35 -3.34
CA ALA A 30 0.29 8.13 -3.53
C ALA A 30 0.78 6.88 -2.77
N ASP A 31 0.31 6.67 -1.54
CA ASP A 31 0.70 5.51 -0.73
C ASP A 31 0.13 4.22 -1.30
N LEU A 32 -1.12 4.27 -1.78
CA LEU A 32 -1.76 3.14 -2.46
C LEU A 32 -1.03 2.74 -3.75
N LEU A 33 -0.65 3.73 -4.58
CA LEU A 33 0.12 3.47 -5.80
C LEU A 33 1.52 2.93 -5.49
N LEU A 34 2.18 3.47 -4.46
CA LEU A 34 3.49 2.99 -4.03
C LEU A 34 3.40 1.55 -3.51
N ALA A 35 2.39 1.26 -2.69
CA ALA A 35 2.15 -0.07 -2.14
C ALA A 35 1.81 -1.09 -3.23
N ALA A 36 0.92 -0.73 -4.16
CA ALA A 36 0.55 -1.58 -5.31
C ALA A 36 1.77 -1.87 -6.20
N ALA A 37 2.59 -0.86 -6.48
CA ALA A 37 3.82 -1.07 -7.22
C ALA A 37 4.78 -1.97 -6.44
N ALA A 38 4.97 -1.76 -5.13
CA ALA A 38 5.85 -2.59 -4.30
C ALA A 38 5.39 -4.05 -4.24
N GLU A 39 4.08 -4.30 -4.18
CA GLU A 39 3.48 -5.63 -4.25
C GLU A 39 3.82 -6.32 -5.57
N GLU A 40 3.61 -5.65 -6.72
CA GLU A 40 3.89 -6.18 -8.05
C GLU A 40 5.38 -6.53 -8.24
N HIS A 41 6.27 -5.64 -7.77
CA HIS A 41 7.72 -5.85 -7.84
C HIS A 41 8.25 -6.78 -6.74
N ARG A 42 7.39 -7.32 -5.86
CA ARG A 42 7.73 -8.18 -4.71
C ARG A 42 8.78 -7.56 -3.78
N LEU A 43 8.64 -6.26 -3.53
CA LEU A 43 9.53 -5.49 -2.66
C LEU A 43 8.91 -5.27 -1.28
N THR A 44 9.77 -5.04 -0.29
CA THR A 44 9.35 -4.55 1.03
C THR A 44 9.28 -3.03 1.02
N VAL A 45 8.15 -2.44 1.41
CA VAL A 45 8.06 -0.99 1.60
C VAL A 45 8.78 -0.62 2.89
N LEU A 46 9.79 0.25 2.81
CA LEU A 46 10.43 0.85 3.96
C LEU A 46 9.77 2.22 4.23
N HIS A 47 9.23 2.43 5.42
CA HIS A 47 8.41 3.61 5.71
C HIS A 47 8.59 4.15 7.15
N ASP A 48 8.19 5.40 7.36
CA ASP A 48 7.92 6.00 8.68
C ASP A 48 6.44 6.43 8.82
N ASP A 49 5.62 6.10 7.82
CA ASP A 49 4.20 6.44 7.79
C ASP A 49 3.34 5.24 8.18
N LYS A 50 2.49 5.37 9.20
CA LYS A 50 1.61 4.30 9.69
C LYS A 50 0.59 3.81 8.65
N ASP A 51 0.34 4.60 7.62
CA ASP A 51 -0.64 4.27 6.59
C ASP A 51 -0.23 3.00 5.82
N PHE A 52 1.09 2.74 5.68
CA PHE A 52 1.58 1.48 5.11
C PHE A 52 1.32 0.25 5.99
N ASP A 53 1.21 0.40 7.30
CA ASP A 53 0.79 -0.72 8.17
C ASP A 53 -0.70 -1.04 7.93
N CYS A 54 -1.53 -0.01 7.75
CA CYS A 54 -2.95 -0.16 7.44
C CYS A 54 -3.15 -0.82 6.07
N ILE A 55 -2.35 -0.45 5.07
CA ILE A 55 -2.35 -1.08 3.75
C ILE A 55 -1.89 -2.55 3.87
N ALA A 56 -0.77 -2.81 4.54
CA ALA A 56 -0.26 -4.17 4.72
C ALA A 56 -1.24 -5.09 5.43
N ALA A 57 -2.06 -4.57 6.35
CA ALA A 57 -3.09 -5.36 7.02
C ALA A 57 -4.13 -5.91 6.04
N VAL A 58 -4.42 -5.23 4.92
CA VAL A 58 -5.39 -5.68 3.91
C VAL A 58 -4.76 -6.44 2.75
N THR A 59 -3.51 -6.13 2.38
CA THR A 59 -2.83 -6.78 1.25
C THR A 59 -1.96 -7.96 1.65
N GLY A 60 -1.49 -8.00 2.91
CA GLY A 60 -0.49 -8.96 3.37
C GLY A 60 0.92 -8.69 2.83
N GLN A 61 1.14 -7.57 2.13
CA GLN A 61 2.45 -7.25 1.54
C GLN A 61 3.49 -6.92 2.62
N PRO A 62 4.77 -7.20 2.38
CA PRO A 62 5.81 -6.92 3.35
C PRO A 62 6.04 -5.41 3.48
N VAL A 63 6.02 -4.93 4.72
CA VAL A 63 6.40 -3.56 5.10
C VAL A 63 7.38 -3.60 6.27
N ARG A 64 8.21 -2.56 6.38
CA ARG A 64 9.17 -2.40 7.46
C ARG A 64 9.26 -0.94 7.85
N ARG A 65 9.19 -0.67 9.15
CA ARG A 65 9.47 0.66 9.70
C ARG A 65 10.96 0.98 9.66
N VAL A 66 11.31 2.22 9.33
CA VAL A 66 12.65 2.75 9.56
C VAL A 66 12.84 2.88 11.08
N LEU A 67 13.91 2.29 11.61
CA LEU A 67 14.35 2.53 12.98
C LEU A 67 15.46 3.57 12.92
N ASN A 68 15.31 4.66 13.69
CA ASN A 68 16.35 5.67 13.87
C ASN A 68 17.43 5.18 14.83
#